data_AF-A0AAE9DIF4-F1
#
_entry.id   AF-A0AAE9DIF4-F1
#
_cell.length_a   1.000
_cell.length_b   1.000
_cell.length_c   1.000
_cell.angle_alpha   90.00
_cell.angle_beta   90.00
_cell.angle_gamma   90.00
#
_symmetry.space_group_name_H-M   'P 1'
#
loop_
_entity.id
_entity.type
_entity.pdbx_description
1 polymer ?
#
loop_
_entity_poly.entity_id
_entity_poly.type
_entity_poly.pdbx_seq_one_letter_code
_entity_poly.pdbx_strand_id
1 'polypeptide(L)'
;MKTYDNTAVSTIIENSTKSAWIGLYCFENDPEKCSWDSENGNAKEYNNFAANFPYIEMDKCVYFKSSGKLAGKWLSGDCQEDQRSFVCEIPTTSFEGFWYGTDCLATEHFLCKRWIGKDCESSPSTVAPLESKEYYSFFMKSGTFSSPNYPKNYTANSTSVYSLATLGSQKIRLTFNEILTEPDYDQILIYDGDSVESPLIGNFSGVHFKKQIESSTNNLYITFITDSTVNSFGFTASFQSII
;
A
#
# COMPACT_ATOMS: atom_id res chain seq x y z
N MET A 1 -6.10 -2.37 -15.39
CA MET A 1 -5.07 -3.20 -14.73
C MET A 1 -5.57 -3.38 -13.31
N LYS A 2 -5.61 -4.60 -12.73
CA LYS A 2 -5.95 -4.73 -11.30
C LYS A 2 -4.81 -4.09 -10.52
N THR A 3 -5.11 -3.02 -9.77
CA THR A 3 -4.20 -2.39 -8.83
C THR A 3 -4.32 -3.12 -7.50
N TYR A 4 -3.19 -3.61 -7.01
CA TYR A 4 -3.11 -4.40 -5.80
C TYR A 4 -2.72 -3.46 -4.64
N ASP A 5 -3.70 -3.02 -3.86
CA ASP A 5 -3.44 -2.18 -2.68
C ASP A 5 -3.22 -3.05 -1.46
N ASN A 6 -1.96 -3.38 -1.22
CA ASN A 6 -1.48 -4.12 -0.06
C ASN A 6 -0.93 -3.17 1.03
N THR A 7 -1.21 -1.86 0.96
CA THR A 7 -0.36 -0.90 1.67
C THR A 7 -0.68 -0.80 3.16
N ALA A 8 -1.94 -1.02 3.54
CA ALA A 8 -2.32 -1.21 4.95
C ALA A 8 -1.61 -2.43 5.54
N VAL A 9 -1.64 -3.58 4.84
CA VAL A 9 -0.93 -4.81 5.21
C VAL A 9 0.57 -4.57 5.34
N SER A 10 1.18 -3.88 4.35
CA SER A 10 2.61 -3.56 4.36
C SER A 10 3.00 -2.71 5.57
N THR A 11 2.22 -1.67 5.88
CA THR A 11 2.42 -0.77 7.03
C THR A 11 2.31 -1.52 8.37
N ILE A 12 1.27 -2.34 8.53
CA ILE A 12 1.00 -3.11 9.74
C ILE A 12 2.10 -4.16 9.98
N ILE A 13 2.51 -4.85 8.91
CA ILE A 13 3.64 -5.78 8.95
C ILE A 13 4.88 -5.00 9.37
N GLU A 14 5.33 -3.99 8.61
CA GLU A 14 6.57 -3.23 8.88
C GLU A 14 6.69 -2.71 10.32
N ASN A 15 5.63 -2.13 10.88
CA ASN A 15 5.61 -1.64 12.26
C ASN A 15 5.81 -2.73 13.32
N SER A 16 5.59 -4.00 12.97
CA SER A 16 5.57 -5.14 13.90
C SER A 16 6.65 -6.19 13.61
N THR A 17 6.95 -6.44 12.33
CA THR A 17 7.81 -7.50 11.78
C THR A 17 8.29 -7.12 10.37
N LYS A 18 9.39 -7.70 9.87
CA LYS A 18 9.82 -7.46 8.47
C LYS A 18 9.11 -8.35 7.44
N SER A 19 8.30 -9.30 7.92
CA SER A 19 7.55 -10.26 7.12
C SER A 19 6.49 -10.93 8.00
N ALA A 20 5.33 -11.23 7.43
CA ALA A 20 4.28 -12.01 8.06
C ALA A 20 3.84 -13.17 7.16
N TRP A 21 3.38 -14.25 7.77
CA TRP A 21 2.68 -15.32 7.06
C TRP A 21 1.28 -14.82 6.69
N ILE A 22 0.83 -15.09 5.47
CA ILE A 22 -0.48 -14.61 5.00
C ILE A 22 -1.58 -15.68 5.07
N GLY A 23 -1.28 -16.90 5.54
CA GLY A 23 -2.27 -17.98 5.58
C GLY A 23 -2.38 -18.80 4.31
N LEU A 24 -1.43 -18.65 3.38
CA LEU A 24 -1.40 -19.43 2.15
C LEU A 24 -0.32 -20.52 2.22
N TYR A 25 -0.68 -21.71 1.76
CA TYR A 25 0.26 -22.78 1.41
C TYR A 25 0.28 -22.96 -0.10
N CYS A 26 1.46 -23.11 -0.69
CA CYS A 26 1.64 -23.41 -2.11
C CYS A 26 2.57 -24.60 -2.26
N PHE A 27 2.12 -25.62 -2.99
CA PHE A 27 2.96 -26.79 -3.28
C PHE A 27 3.83 -26.60 -4.54
N GLU A 28 3.47 -25.63 -5.39
CA GLU A 28 4.17 -25.26 -6.62
C GLU A 28 4.04 -23.75 -6.89
N ASN A 29 4.76 -23.24 -7.90
CA ASN A 29 4.66 -21.85 -8.39
C ASN A 29 3.38 -21.61 -9.24
N ASP A 30 2.24 -22.13 -8.78
CA ASP A 30 0.95 -22.18 -9.48
C ASP A 30 -0.17 -21.79 -8.51
N PRO A 31 -0.96 -20.73 -8.78
CA PRO A 31 -1.99 -20.24 -7.86
C PRO A 31 -3.15 -21.22 -7.66
N GLU A 32 -3.37 -22.14 -8.60
CA GLU A 32 -4.41 -23.16 -8.52
C GLU A 32 -3.96 -24.34 -7.61
N LYS A 33 -2.66 -24.44 -7.34
CA LYS A 33 -2.03 -25.38 -6.39
C LYS A 33 -1.63 -24.69 -5.07
N CYS A 34 -2.21 -23.52 -4.83
CA CYS A 34 -2.09 -22.78 -3.59
C CYS A 34 -3.44 -22.80 -2.85
N SER A 35 -3.44 -23.21 -1.59
CA SER A 35 -4.62 -23.37 -0.72
C SER A 35 -4.49 -22.49 0.53
N TRP A 36 -5.56 -21.79 0.89
CA TRP A 36 -5.64 -21.05 2.15
C TRP A 36 -5.78 -22.01 3.34
N ASP A 37 -5.21 -21.61 4.47
CA ASP A 37 -5.27 -22.34 5.76
C ASP A 37 -6.69 -22.44 6.31
N SER A 38 -7.59 -21.56 5.88
CA SER A 38 -9.02 -21.63 6.18
C SER A 38 -9.83 -22.44 5.15
N GLU A 39 -9.16 -23.14 4.22
CA GLU A 39 -9.75 -23.93 3.13
C GLU A 39 -10.67 -23.16 2.14
N ASN A 40 -10.74 -21.82 2.25
CA ASN A 40 -11.60 -20.93 1.47
C ASN A 40 -11.06 -20.65 0.04
N GLY A 41 -10.88 -21.71 -0.76
CA GLY A 41 -10.50 -21.63 -2.16
C GLY A 41 -8.98 -21.53 -2.41
N ASN A 42 -8.60 -20.95 -3.54
CA ASN A 42 -7.21 -20.91 -4.02
C ASN A 42 -6.67 -19.48 -4.19
N ALA A 43 -5.36 -19.34 -4.40
CA ALA A 43 -4.69 -18.04 -4.42
C ALA A 43 -5.04 -17.15 -5.63
N LYS A 44 -5.64 -17.72 -6.69
CA LYS A 44 -6.00 -16.98 -7.92
C LYS A 44 -7.00 -15.85 -7.67
N GLU A 45 -7.81 -16.00 -6.62
CA GLU A 45 -8.86 -15.05 -6.23
C GLU A 45 -8.32 -13.88 -5.40
N TYR A 46 -7.12 -14.02 -4.81
CA TYR A 46 -6.52 -13.10 -3.83
C TYR A 46 -5.25 -12.44 -4.36
N ASN A 47 -5.27 -11.98 -5.62
CA ASN A 47 -4.09 -11.38 -6.23
C ASN A 47 -3.68 -10.01 -5.65
N ASN A 48 -4.38 -9.53 -4.62
CA ASN A 48 -4.22 -8.23 -3.98
C ASN A 48 -2.95 -8.09 -3.11
N PHE A 49 -2.40 -9.18 -2.53
CA PHE A 49 -1.16 -9.05 -1.76
C PHE A 49 0.04 -8.65 -2.65
N ALA A 50 0.14 -9.13 -3.90
CA ALA A 50 1.09 -8.63 -4.90
C ALA A 50 0.95 -9.35 -6.25
N ALA A 51 1.54 -8.77 -7.30
CA ALA A 51 1.51 -9.32 -8.65
C ALA A 51 2.22 -10.68 -8.80
N ASN A 52 1.65 -11.53 -9.67
CA ASN A 52 2.07 -12.89 -10.01
C ASN A 52 1.86 -13.88 -8.85
N PHE A 53 2.65 -14.97 -8.83
CA PHE A 53 2.50 -16.09 -7.90
C PHE A 53 3.69 -16.12 -6.94
N PRO A 54 3.52 -16.67 -5.73
CA PRO A 54 4.62 -16.82 -4.80
C PRO A 54 5.74 -17.67 -5.39
N TYR A 55 6.97 -17.26 -5.10
CA TYR A 55 8.15 -17.98 -5.53
C TYR A 55 8.53 -19.00 -4.45
N ILE A 56 8.31 -20.27 -4.78
CA ILE A 56 8.49 -21.44 -3.93
C ILE A 56 9.86 -22.05 -4.22
N GLU A 57 10.80 -21.78 -3.31
CA GLU A 57 12.17 -22.33 -3.31
C GLU A 57 12.52 -23.10 -2.03
N MET A 58 11.84 -22.84 -0.90
CA MET A 58 12.19 -23.38 0.41
C MET A 58 11.20 -24.43 0.93
N ASP A 59 9.97 -24.02 1.25
CA ASP A 59 8.90 -24.85 1.82
C ASP A 59 7.54 -24.20 1.48
N LYS A 60 6.43 -24.88 1.74
CA LYS A 60 5.10 -24.54 1.21
C LYS A 60 4.46 -23.28 1.81
N CYS A 61 4.93 -22.75 2.94
CA CYS A 61 4.31 -21.60 3.58
C CYS A 61 4.69 -20.28 2.89
N VAL A 62 3.70 -19.40 2.67
CA VAL A 62 3.90 -18.16 1.92
C VAL A 62 3.87 -16.92 2.81
N TYR A 63 4.89 -16.09 2.68
CA TYR A 63 5.13 -14.90 3.50
C TYR A 63 5.10 -13.66 2.64
N PHE A 64 4.44 -12.61 3.12
CA PHE A 64 4.56 -11.28 2.56
C PHE A 64 5.67 -10.52 3.26
N LYS A 65 6.52 -9.84 2.49
CA LYS A 65 7.61 -9.02 3.01
C LYS A 65 7.32 -7.53 2.81
N SER A 66 7.38 -6.76 3.89
CA SER A 66 7.12 -5.31 3.85
C SER A 66 8.36 -4.47 3.52
N SER A 67 9.57 -4.93 3.85
CA SER A 67 10.79 -4.10 3.77
C SER A 67 12.00 -4.76 3.09
N GLY A 68 12.89 -3.92 2.55
CA GLY A 68 14.12 -4.31 1.86
C GLY A 68 13.92 -4.78 0.41
N LYS A 69 14.96 -5.36 -0.21
CA LYS A 69 15.02 -5.69 -1.65
C LYS A 69 13.91 -6.61 -2.20
N LEU A 70 13.13 -7.25 -1.34
CA LEU A 70 12.02 -8.14 -1.68
C LEU A 70 10.68 -7.64 -1.11
N ALA A 71 10.60 -6.35 -0.74
CA ALA A 71 9.34 -5.72 -0.33
C ALA A 71 8.26 -5.86 -1.41
N GLY A 72 7.01 -6.05 -1.01
CA GLY A 72 5.90 -6.25 -1.94
C GLY A 72 5.99 -7.56 -2.74
N LYS A 73 6.69 -8.58 -2.20
CA LYS A 73 6.77 -9.93 -2.79
C LYS A 73 6.24 -10.98 -1.83
N TRP A 74 5.67 -12.02 -2.42
CA TRP A 74 5.33 -13.27 -1.75
C TRP A 74 6.55 -14.21 -1.84
N LEU A 75 7.01 -14.74 -0.71
CA LEU A 75 8.18 -15.61 -0.61
C LEU A 75 7.80 -16.92 0.08
N SER A 76 8.33 -18.06 -0.36
CA SER A 76 8.27 -19.29 0.44
C SER A 76 9.15 -19.22 1.68
N GLY A 77 8.71 -19.89 2.76
CA GLY A 77 9.49 -20.11 3.97
C GLY A 77 9.00 -21.33 4.74
N ASP A 78 9.68 -21.62 5.85
CA ASP A 78 9.48 -22.80 6.70
C ASP A 78 8.14 -22.77 7.45
N CYS A 79 7.33 -23.81 7.29
CA CYS A 79 6.07 -24.00 8.03
C CYS A 79 6.27 -24.42 9.50
N GLN A 80 7.31 -23.94 10.18
CA GLN A 80 7.58 -24.31 11.56
C GLN A 80 6.47 -23.84 12.51
N GLU A 81 6.13 -24.71 13.47
CA GLU A 81 4.96 -24.66 14.34
C GLU A 81 4.97 -23.49 15.36
N ASP A 82 6.06 -22.72 15.45
CA ASP A 82 6.16 -21.58 16.36
C ASP A 82 5.13 -20.47 16.05
N GLN A 83 4.70 -19.75 17.09
CA GLN A 83 3.69 -18.70 17.01
C GLN A 83 4.17 -17.48 16.19
N ARG A 84 3.85 -17.47 14.89
CA ARG A 84 4.32 -16.45 13.93
C ARG A 84 3.25 -15.39 13.66
N SER A 85 3.72 -14.18 13.33
CA SER A 85 2.88 -13.05 12.94
C SER A 85 2.13 -13.34 11.63
N PHE A 86 0.83 -13.12 11.66
CA PHE A 86 -0.13 -13.51 10.64
C PHE A 86 -1.02 -12.34 10.22
N VAL A 87 -1.21 -12.16 8.92
CA VAL A 87 -2.18 -11.21 8.34
C VAL A 87 -3.28 -11.97 7.61
N CYS A 88 -4.51 -11.52 7.83
CA CYS A 88 -5.72 -12.04 7.21
C CYS A 88 -6.19 -11.10 6.08
N GLU A 89 -6.45 -11.65 4.89
CA GLU A 89 -7.29 -11.00 3.85
C GLU A 89 -8.45 -11.95 3.51
N ILE A 90 -9.64 -11.40 3.30
CA ILE A 90 -10.85 -12.14 2.91
C ILE A 90 -11.01 -11.99 1.39
N PRO A 91 -11.42 -13.04 0.64
CA PRO A 91 -11.50 -12.96 -0.80
C PRO A 91 -12.50 -11.89 -1.23
N THR A 92 -12.24 -11.21 -2.35
CA THR A 92 -13.19 -10.27 -2.95
C THR A 92 -14.34 -11.02 -3.61
N THR A 93 -15.24 -11.61 -2.82
CA THR A 93 -16.55 -12.05 -3.28
C THR A 93 -17.42 -10.81 -3.53
N SER A 94 -18.15 -10.86 -4.64
CA SER A 94 -18.81 -9.69 -5.22
C SER A 94 -20.08 -9.25 -4.49
N PHE A 95 -20.38 -7.96 -4.61
CA PHE A 95 -21.59 -7.22 -4.19
C PHE A 95 -21.58 -6.57 -2.80
N GLU A 96 -21.92 -5.27 -2.83
CA GLU A 96 -22.45 -4.40 -1.78
C GLU A 96 -22.33 -4.86 -0.30
N GLY A 97 -21.18 -4.57 0.31
CA GLY A 97 -21.08 -4.25 1.74
C GLY A 97 -21.09 -5.38 2.78
N PHE A 98 -19.91 -5.59 3.40
CA PHE A 98 -19.67 -6.12 4.77
C PHE A 98 -19.75 -7.66 5.02
N TRP A 99 -18.54 -8.27 5.18
CA TRP A 99 -18.09 -9.44 6.02
C TRP A 99 -18.92 -10.76 6.03
N TYR A 100 -18.44 -11.96 6.41
CA TYR A 100 -17.35 -12.49 7.28
C TYR A 100 -16.81 -13.81 6.63
N GLY A 101 -15.92 -14.69 7.16
CA GLY A 101 -15.19 -14.91 8.43
C GLY A 101 -14.05 -15.95 8.14
N THR A 102 -13.51 -16.79 9.04
CA THR A 102 -13.71 -17.13 10.47
C THR A 102 -12.58 -16.54 11.33
N ASP A 103 -12.94 -15.81 12.39
CA ASP A 103 -12.04 -15.16 13.36
C ASP A 103 -11.05 -14.09 12.84
N CYS A 104 -11.46 -13.43 11.76
CA CYS A 104 -11.04 -12.06 11.40
C CYS A 104 -12.27 -11.11 11.48
N LEU A 105 -12.88 -10.99 12.67
CA LEU A 105 -14.14 -10.27 12.89
C LEU A 105 -14.01 -8.73 13.01
N ALA A 106 -12.81 -8.17 12.87
CA ALA A 106 -12.61 -6.72 12.86
C ALA A 106 -12.89 -6.15 11.46
N THR A 107 -13.49 -4.96 11.38
CA THR A 107 -13.67 -4.19 10.14
C THR A 107 -12.37 -3.57 9.62
N GLU A 108 -11.23 -3.95 10.18
CA GLU A 108 -9.94 -3.32 10.04
C GLU A 108 -8.85 -4.38 9.92
N HIS A 109 -7.76 -4.08 9.21
CA HIS A 109 -6.60 -4.95 9.13
C HIS A 109 -5.85 -4.98 10.46
N PHE A 110 -5.56 -6.18 11.00
CA PHE A 110 -4.75 -6.34 12.20
C PHE A 110 -3.77 -7.51 12.06
N LEU A 111 -2.70 -7.49 12.86
CA LEU A 111 -1.68 -8.54 12.91
C LEU A 111 -1.82 -9.33 14.21
N CYS A 112 -2.25 -10.60 14.13
CA CYS A 112 -2.24 -11.50 15.27
C CYS A 112 -1.09 -12.53 15.17
N LYS A 113 -0.79 -13.20 16.27
CA LYS A 113 0.17 -14.32 16.31
C LYS A 113 -0.58 -15.60 16.59
N ARG A 114 -0.57 -16.56 15.66
CA ARG A 114 -1.31 -17.83 15.77
C ARG A 114 -0.42 -19.02 15.40
N TRP A 115 -0.91 -20.20 15.76
CA TRP A 115 -0.38 -21.47 15.24
C TRP A 115 -0.97 -21.72 13.85
N ILE A 116 -0.23 -22.42 13.00
CA ILE A 116 -0.73 -22.97 11.73
C ILE A 116 -1.99 -23.81 11.99
N GLY A 117 -3.06 -23.60 11.21
CA GLY A 117 -4.34 -24.31 11.37
C GLY A 117 -5.11 -24.00 12.66
N LYS A 118 -4.86 -22.86 13.30
CA LYS A 118 -5.60 -22.37 14.49
C LYS A 118 -6.03 -20.91 14.34
N ASP A 119 -7.22 -20.59 14.84
CA ASP A 119 -7.76 -19.24 14.88
C ASP A 119 -6.97 -18.31 15.82
N CYS A 120 -7.16 -17.01 15.70
CA CYS A 120 -6.50 -16.03 16.58
C CYS A 120 -7.26 -15.90 17.91
N GLU A 121 -6.62 -16.30 19.01
CA GLU A 121 -7.23 -16.39 20.36
C GLU A 121 -7.80 -15.07 20.90
N SER A 122 -7.39 -13.91 20.37
CA SER A 122 -8.04 -12.61 20.60
C SER A 122 -7.56 -11.54 19.60
N SER A 123 -8.37 -10.50 19.41
CA SER A 123 -7.94 -9.29 18.71
C SER A 123 -6.84 -8.58 19.51
N PRO A 124 -5.69 -8.21 18.91
CA PRO A 124 -4.63 -7.50 19.62
C PRO A 124 -5.09 -6.13 20.12
N SER A 125 -4.63 -5.72 21.30
CA SER A 125 -4.99 -4.43 21.91
C SER A 125 -4.46 -3.19 21.18
N THR A 126 -3.76 -3.36 20.06
CA THR A 126 -3.24 -2.31 19.18
C THR A 126 -4.12 -2.17 17.94
N VAL A 127 -5.32 -1.63 18.14
CA VAL A 127 -6.10 -1.01 17.07
C VAL A 127 -5.36 0.26 16.66
N ALA A 128 -4.87 0.32 15.42
CA ALA A 128 -4.27 1.54 14.90
C ALA A 128 -5.38 2.57 14.65
N PRO A 129 -5.27 3.83 15.10
CA PRO A 129 -6.26 4.85 14.78
C PRO A 129 -6.42 4.98 13.26
N LEU A 130 -7.66 5.00 12.79
CA LEU A 130 -7.98 5.12 11.37
C LEU A 130 -7.76 6.57 10.86
N GLU A 131 -6.50 7.00 10.79
CA GLU A 131 -6.12 8.04 9.83
C GLU A 131 -6.45 7.51 8.43
N SER A 132 -7.29 8.23 7.69
CA SER A 132 -7.69 7.80 6.35
C SER A 132 -6.51 7.91 5.39
N LYS A 133 -5.75 6.81 5.24
CA LYS A 133 -4.53 6.76 4.46
C LYS A 133 -4.77 6.06 3.12
N GLU A 134 -4.81 6.86 2.06
CA GLU A 134 -5.06 6.41 0.69
C GLU A 134 -3.76 6.31 -0.10
N TYR A 135 -3.60 5.28 -0.94
CA TYR A 135 -2.36 5.03 -1.69
C TYR A 135 -2.62 4.89 -3.19
N TYR A 136 -1.81 5.60 -3.99
CA TYR A 136 -1.90 5.63 -5.44
C TYR A 136 -0.54 5.30 -6.05
N SER A 137 -0.46 4.27 -6.89
CA SER A 137 0.79 3.82 -7.52
C SER A 137 0.74 3.92 -9.04
N PHE A 138 1.74 4.55 -9.64
CA PHE A 138 1.84 4.80 -11.08
C PHE A 138 3.14 4.25 -11.65
N PHE A 139 3.05 3.22 -12.50
CA PHE A 139 4.20 2.66 -13.22
C PHE A 139 4.05 2.88 -14.73
N MET A 140 4.40 4.07 -15.19
CA MET A 140 4.20 4.51 -16.58
C MET A 140 5.13 5.68 -16.95
N LYS A 141 5.38 5.88 -18.25
CA LYS A 141 6.25 6.96 -18.72
C LYS A 141 5.66 8.36 -18.52
N SER A 142 4.35 8.50 -18.39
CA SER A 142 3.69 9.78 -18.13
C SER A 142 2.25 9.53 -17.70
N GLY A 143 1.71 10.43 -16.87
CA GLY A 143 0.32 10.35 -16.40
C GLY A 143 -0.16 11.63 -15.74
N THR A 144 -1.40 11.61 -15.28
CA THR A 144 -2.06 12.71 -14.54
C THR A 144 -2.76 12.15 -13.32
N PHE A 145 -2.74 12.90 -12.22
CA PHE A 145 -3.41 12.55 -10.97
C PHE A 145 -3.86 13.82 -10.22
N SER A 146 -4.67 13.65 -9.19
CA SER A 146 -5.18 14.74 -8.36
C SER A 146 -5.23 14.32 -6.88
N SER A 147 -5.46 15.29 -6.00
CA SER A 147 -5.95 15.02 -4.65
C SER A 147 -7.25 14.18 -4.69
N PRO A 148 -7.58 13.45 -3.60
CA PRO A 148 -8.86 12.77 -3.49
C PRO A 148 -10.01 13.78 -3.62
N ASN A 149 -11.17 13.29 -4.06
CA ASN A 149 -12.41 14.05 -4.26
C ASN A 149 -12.37 15.21 -5.28
N TYR A 150 -11.21 15.64 -5.80
CA TYR A 150 -11.09 16.70 -6.79
C TYR A 150 -12.09 16.50 -7.97
N PRO A 151 -12.86 17.53 -8.38
CA PRO A 151 -12.78 18.96 -8.03
C PRO A 151 -13.60 19.38 -6.79
N LYS A 152 -14.02 18.45 -5.94
CA LYS A 152 -14.57 18.76 -4.61
C LYS A 152 -13.42 18.88 -3.59
N ASN A 153 -13.75 19.34 -2.39
CA ASN A 153 -12.76 19.48 -1.33
C ASN A 153 -12.20 18.12 -0.88
N TYR A 154 -10.93 18.09 -0.49
CA TYR A 154 -10.30 16.92 0.15
C TYR A 154 -10.85 16.70 1.57
N THR A 155 -10.57 15.52 2.12
CA THR A 155 -10.98 15.11 3.46
C THR A 155 -10.01 15.68 4.52
N ALA A 156 -10.52 16.09 5.68
CA ALA A 156 -9.71 16.44 6.86
C ALA A 156 -9.17 15.18 7.57
N ASN A 157 -8.05 15.30 8.30
CA ASN A 157 -7.35 14.19 8.97
C ASN A 157 -7.05 13.00 8.03
N SER A 158 -6.57 13.30 6.83
CA SER A 158 -6.25 12.29 5.81
C SER A 158 -4.80 12.39 5.37
N THR A 159 -4.25 11.26 4.91
CA THR A 159 -2.94 11.22 4.27
C THR A 159 -3.06 10.49 2.94
N SER A 160 -2.90 11.18 1.83
CA SER A 160 -2.82 10.56 0.51
C SER A 160 -1.37 10.38 0.10
N VAL A 161 -1.02 9.21 -0.43
CA VAL A 161 0.34 8.87 -0.86
C VAL A 161 0.34 8.55 -2.35
N TYR A 162 1.30 9.11 -3.09
CA TYR A 162 1.47 8.87 -4.51
C TYR A 162 2.89 8.39 -4.80
N SER A 163 3.01 7.14 -5.25
CA SER A 163 4.27 6.53 -5.70
C SER A 163 4.33 6.56 -7.21
N LEU A 164 5.23 7.37 -7.77
CA LEU A 164 5.48 7.48 -9.20
C LEU A 164 6.78 6.75 -9.55
N ALA A 165 6.75 5.85 -10.53
CA ALA A 165 7.92 5.14 -11.02
C ALA A 165 7.92 5.02 -12.55
N THR A 166 9.06 5.29 -13.18
CA THR A 166 9.21 5.21 -14.65
C THR A 166 10.13 4.05 -15.07
N LEU A 167 9.95 3.58 -16.31
CA LEU A 167 10.73 2.49 -16.90
C LEU A 167 12.09 2.99 -17.42
N GLY A 168 13.17 2.63 -16.70
CA GLY A 168 14.57 2.88 -17.05
C GLY A 168 15.21 3.97 -16.19
N SER A 169 16.47 4.31 -16.48
CA SER A 169 17.27 5.31 -15.73
C SER A 169 16.94 6.77 -16.12
N GLN A 170 15.66 7.10 -16.23
CA GLN A 170 15.15 8.43 -16.61
C GLN A 170 14.64 9.18 -15.39
N LYS A 171 14.74 10.51 -15.38
CA LYS A 171 14.17 11.34 -14.31
C LYS A 171 12.67 11.53 -14.50
N ILE A 172 11.97 11.93 -13.45
CA ILE A 172 10.57 12.33 -13.48
C ILE A 172 10.48 13.84 -13.39
N ARG A 173 9.86 14.47 -14.39
CA ARG A 173 9.34 15.84 -14.29
C ARG A 173 7.91 15.79 -13.77
N LEU A 174 7.69 16.25 -12.55
CA LEU A 174 6.39 16.44 -11.93
C LEU A 174 5.95 17.89 -12.12
N THR A 175 4.70 18.12 -12.53
CA THR A 175 4.12 19.44 -12.76
C THR A 175 2.75 19.53 -12.08
N PHE A 176 2.62 20.33 -11.04
CA PHE A 176 1.32 20.72 -10.50
C PHE A 176 0.75 21.84 -11.36
N ASN A 177 -0.43 21.61 -11.93
CA ASN A 177 -1.15 22.62 -12.70
C ASN A 177 -1.69 23.70 -11.76
N GLU A 178 -2.30 23.26 -10.66
CA GLU A 178 -2.73 24.07 -9.53
C GLU A 178 -2.57 23.30 -8.21
N ILE A 179 -2.37 24.06 -7.13
CA ILE A 179 -2.42 23.63 -5.74
C ILE A 179 -3.31 24.66 -5.03
N LEU A 180 -4.30 24.18 -4.30
CA LEU A 180 -5.33 24.91 -3.57
C LEU A 180 -5.55 24.18 -2.24
N THR A 181 -4.64 24.36 -1.28
CA THR A 181 -4.68 23.76 0.07
C THR A 181 -4.71 24.83 1.16
N GLU A 182 -4.93 24.45 2.43
CA GLU A 182 -4.70 25.39 3.52
C GLU A 182 -3.20 25.77 3.58
N PRO A 183 -2.85 27.06 3.70
CA PRO A 183 -1.45 27.47 3.90
C PRO A 183 -0.92 26.97 5.23
N ASP A 184 0.34 26.53 5.24
CA ASP A 184 1.13 26.05 6.39
C ASP A 184 0.64 24.76 7.11
N TYR A 185 -0.67 24.47 7.11
CA TYR A 185 -1.28 23.30 7.76
C TYR A 185 -1.37 22.07 6.84
N ASP A 186 -1.95 22.21 5.64
CA ASP A 186 -2.09 21.11 4.68
C ASP A 186 -0.88 21.05 3.73
N GLN A 187 -0.11 19.96 3.80
CA GLN A 187 1.21 19.87 3.18
C GLN A 187 1.31 18.79 2.09
N ILE A 188 1.85 19.17 0.93
CA ILE A 188 2.28 18.28 -0.14
C ILE A 188 3.80 18.14 -0.08
N LEU A 189 4.29 17.03 0.46
CA LEU A 189 5.71 16.69 0.59
C LEU A 189 6.13 15.77 -0.56
N ILE A 190 7.30 16.02 -1.15
CA ILE A 190 7.76 15.36 -2.38
C ILE A 190 9.21 14.90 -2.17
N TYR A 191 9.42 13.59 -2.25
CA TYR A 191 10.66 12.91 -1.93
C TYR A 191 11.27 12.27 -3.19
N ASP A 192 12.59 12.44 -3.37
CA ASP A 192 13.36 11.99 -4.53
C ASP A 192 13.78 10.52 -4.42
N GLY A 193 12.79 9.63 -4.47
CA GLY A 193 12.98 8.19 -4.37
C GLY A 193 11.65 7.46 -4.22
N ASP A 194 11.66 6.30 -3.56
CA ASP A 194 10.52 5.39 -3.43
C ASP A 194 9.87 5.38 -2.03
N SER A 195 10.33 6.23 -1.10
CA SER A 195 9.81 6.31 0.27
C SER A 195 10.04 7.68 0.95
N VAL A 196 9.49 7.87 2.16
CA VAL A 196 9.67 9.10 2.97
C VAL A 196 11.08 9.28 3.53
N GLU A 197 11.90 8.22 3.56
CA GLU A 197 13.32 8.28 3.90
C GLU A 197 14.19 8.84 2.76
N SER A 198 13.61 9.01 1.56
CA SER A 198 14.29 9.62 0.42
C SER A 198 14.44 11.14 0.59
N PRO A 199 15.35 11.82 -0.12
CA PRO A 199 15.57 13.26 0.06
C PRO A 199 14.32 14.09 -0.26
N LEU A 200 13.87 14.93 0.67
CA LEU A 200 12.76 15.87 0.43
C LEU A 200 13.20 16.97 -0.56
N ILE A 201 12.56 17.04 -1.72
CA ILE A 201 12.84 18.01 -2.81
C ILE A 201 11.70 19.00 -3.07
N GLY A 202 10.54 18.82 -2.42
CA GLY A 202 9.43 19.76 -2.47
C GLY A 202 8.57 19.73 -1.23
N ASN A 203 8.11 20.90 -0.80
CA ASN A 203 7.05 21.08 0.20
C ASN A 203 6.17 22.23 -0.29
N PHE A 204 4.87 22.00 -0.45
CA PHE A 204 3.90 23.00 -0.87
C PHE A 204 2.65 22.98 0.01
N SER A 205 2.18 24.18 0.37
CA SER A 205 0.90 24.46 1.03
C SER A 205 0.33 25.78 0.47
N GLY A 206 -0.97 26.05 0.66
CA GLY A 206 -1.63 27.25 0.16
C GLY A 206 -1.95 27.20 -1.34
N VAL A 207 -1.79 28.34 -2.04
CA VAL A 207 -2.20 28.51 -3.44
C VAL A 207 -1.00 28.66 -4.37
N HIS A 208 -0.87 27.75 -5.35
CA HIS A 208 0.17 27.79 -6.37
C HIS A 208 -0.34 27.38 -7.75
N PHE A 209 0.27 27.92 -8.81
CA PHE A 209 0.00 27.53 -10.20
C PHE A 209 1.29 27.16 -10.92
N LYS A 210 1.22 26.14 -11.79
CA LYS A 210 2.31 25.70 -12.69
C LYS A 210 3.66 25.50 -11.98
N LYS A 211 3.65 24.80 -10.84
CA LYS A 211 4.88 24.41 -10.13
C LYS A 211 5.45 23.15 -10.76
N GLN A 212 6.76 23.15 -11.02
CA GLN A 212 7.48 22.02 -11.61
C GLN A 212 8.61 21.59 -10.69
N ILE A 213 8.79 20.27 -10.55
CA ILE A 213 9.90 19.61 -9.85
C ILE A 213 10.48 18.55 -10.79
N GLU A 214 11.79 18.32 -10.70
CA GLU A 214 12.47 17.22 -11.38
C GLU A 214 13.22 16.38 -10.35
N SER A 215 13.01 15.06 -10.39
CA SER A 215 13.74 14.09 -9.56
C SER A 215 15.18 13.89 -10.05
N SER A 216 16.04 13.34 -9.21
CA SER A 216 17.32 12.76 -9.64
C SER A 216 17.20 11.29 -10.03
N THR A 217 16.19 10.59 -9.51
CA THR A 217 15.93 9.16 -9.76
C THR A 217 14.74 8.92 -10.70
N ASN A 218 14.48 7.65 -11.05
CA ASN A 218 13.28 7.25 -11.80
C ASN A 218 12.05 7.03 -10.91
N ASN A 219 12.09 7.46 -9.65
CA ASN A 219 11.01 7.37 -8.68
C ASN A 219 10.72 8.75 -8.05
N LEU A 220 9.47 8.96 -7.65
CA LEU A 220 9.06 10.01 -6.72
C LEU A 220 8.05 9.43 -5.74
N TYR A 221 8.21 9.76 -4.48
CA TYR A 221 7.22 9.48 -3.43
C TYR A 221 6.63 10.81 -2.98
N ILE A 222 5.31 10.90 -2.88
CA ILE A 222 4.60 12.15 -2.57
C ILE A 222 3.62 11.85 -1.45
N THR A 223 3.58 12.68 -0.42
CA THR A 223 2.54 12.63 0.62
C THR A 223 1.76 13.94 0.64
N PHE A 224 0.44 13.85 0.64
CA PHE A 224 -0.46 14.96 0.91
C PHE A 224 -1.11 14.70 2.26
N ILE A 225 -0.78 15.52 3.26
CA ILE A 225 -1.20 15.36 4.65
C ILE A 225 -2.13 16.51 4.99
N THR A 226 -3.29 16.20 5.58
CA THR A 226 -4.31 17.20 5.89
C THR A 226 -4.64 17.31 7.38
N ASP A 227 -4.87 18.55 7.81
CA ASP A 227 -5.25 18.97 9.15
C ASP A 227 -6.71 18.59 9.49
N SER A 228 -7.11 18.85 10.74
CA SER A 228 -8.46 18.59 11.26
C SER A 228 -9.57 19.51 10.74
N THR A 229 -9.24 20.57 10.01
CA THR A 229 -10.13 21.67 9.61
C THR A 229 -9.89 22.14 8.16
N VAL A 230 -10.47 23.30 7.79
CA VAL A 230 -10.25 24.13 6.58
C VAL A 230 -9.82 23.39 5.30
N ASN A 231 -10.72 22.60 4.72
CA ASN A 231 -10.44 21.92 3.45
C ASN A 231 -10.73 22.80 2.23
N SER A 232 -9.90 22.68 1.19
CA SER A 232 -10.03 23.34 -0.12
C SER A 232 -10.05 22.29 -1.26
N PHE A 233 -10.00 22.69 -2.53
CA PHE A 233 -10.12 21.76 -3.67
C PHE A 233 -8.93 20.80 -3.84
N GLY A 234 -7.76 21.10 -3.26
CA GLY A 234 -6.57 20.26 -3.34
C GLY A 234 -5.74 20.57 -4.58
N PHE A 235 -5.35 19.58 -5.38
CA PHE A 235 -4.41 19.79 -6.48
C PHE A 235 -4.67 18.93 -7.70
N THR A 236 -4.15 19.37 -8.85
CA THR A 236 -4.02 18.55 -10.06
C THR A 236 -2.58 18.54 -10.56
N ALA A 237 -2.08 17.36 -10.89
CA ALA A 237 -0.69 17.13 -11.28
C ALA A 237 -0.58 16.27 -12.55
N SER A 238 0.49 16.51 -13.31
CA SER A 238 0.97 15.62 -14.36
C SER A 238 2.42 15.25 -14.11
N PHE A 239 2.83 14.06 -14.53
CA PHE A 239 4.22 13.64 -14.48
C PHE A 239 4.64 13.04 -15.82
N GLN A 240 5.92 13.17 -16.15
CA GLN A 240 6.51 12.54 -17.32
C GLN A 240 7.98 12.18 -17.11
N SER A 241 8.39 11.07 -17.71
CA SER A 241 9.75 10.60 -17.83
C SER A 241 10.53 11.54 -18.75
N ILE A 242 11.68 12.02 -18.31
CA ILE A 242 12.62 12.86 -19.06
C ILE A 242 14.03 12.25 -19.04
N ILE A 243 14.83 12.60 -20.04
CA ILE A 243 16.23 12.18 -20.20
C ILE A 243 17.13 13.18 -19.47
#